data_AF-M8APZ2-F1
#
_entry.id   AF-M8APZ2-F1
#
_cell.length_a   1.000
_cell.length_b   1.000
_cell.length_c   1.000
_cell.angle_alpha   90.00
_cell.angle_beta   90.00
_cell.angle_gamma   90.00
#
_symmetry.space_group_name_H-M   'P 1'
#
loop_
_entity.id
_entity.type
_entity.pdbx_description
1 polymer ?
#
loop_
_entity_poly.entity_id
_entity_poly.type
_entity_poly.pdbx_seq_one_letter_code
_entity_poly.pdbx_strand_id
1 'polypeptide(L)'
;MDVMLGGVATDIGATYWFLEMKDWIGELMGSPRQYRPMESWSWIDIMGRPIGQNKGSCVLSACLMCLEAQHRLAFERRHGSDTFPYAIPRETAADLLETCKKAGVWTRKEGANVGKVLEVMQRNGGAVAWHEEGLEHCKLQIKSWERLPSPSSSSLARIMRTEGPLIGSLDVVRADYYAPGWQTRVYTGGSGKKKAVGHALVCMEYRLDGELIRVVDNHNWQGPVRWISKTAFRSFTQIKVEPLDAGALGIEVSWRRRLLRMLWREETFWWRQRRTLNKVWNKHH
;
A
#
# COMPACT_ATOMS: atom_id res chain seq x y z
N MET A 1 -14.65 39.71 -14.76
CA MET A 1 -13.25 39.56 -14.36
C MET A 1 -13.20 38.35 -13.44
N ASP A 2 -13.09 37.18 -14.04
CA ASP A 2 -13.00 35.89 -13.33
C ASP A 2 -11.56 35.67 -12.89
N VAL A 3 -11.37 35.51 -11.58
CA VAL A 3 -10.08 35.10 -11.01
C VAL A 3 -10.04 33.58 -11.01
N MET A 4 -9.20 33.05 -11.90
CA MET A 4 -8.83 31.64 -11.99
C MET A 4 -8.27 31.14 -10.66
N LEU A 5 -9.03 30.31 -9.95
CA LEU A 5 -8.53 29.50 -8.84
C LEU A 5 -7.62 28.40 -9.42
N GLY A 6 -6.32 28.71 -9.45
CA GLY A 6 -5.25 27.76 -9.74
C GLY A 6 -5.31 26.59 -8.76
N GLY A 7 -5.35 25.38 -9.31
CA GLY A 7 -5.37 24.13 -8.56
C GLY A 7 -4.17 24.02 -7.62
N VAL A 8 -4.45 24.05 -6.33
CA VAL A 8 -3.49 23.67 -5.29
C VAL A 8 -3.28 22.17 -5.41
N ALA A 9 -2.10 21.77 -5.87
CA ALA A 9 -1.59 20.42 -5.67
C ALA A 9 -1.41 20.25 -4.15
N THR A 10 -2.44 19.78 -3.46
CA THR A 10 -2.38 19.53 -2.02
C THR A 10 -1.42 18.38 -1.79
N ASP A 11 -0.31 18.70 -1.13
CA ASP A 11 0.66 17.77 -0.62
C ASP A 11 -0.01 16.92 0.49
N ILE A 12 -0.50 15.74 0.12
CA ILE A 12 -1.32 14.87 1.00
C ILE A 12 -0.50 14.40 2.21
N GLY A 13 0.84 14.36 2.09
CA GLY A 13 1.75 14.17 3.22
C GLY A 13 1.65 15.29 4.24
N ALA A 14 1.67 16.56 3.81
CA ALA A 14 1.47 17.71 4.70
C ALA A 14 0.07 17.73 5.32
N THR A 15 -0.94 17.21 4.60
CA THR A 15 -2.31 17.11 5.10
C THR A 15 -2.43 16.08 6.22
N TYR A 16 -1.69 14.97 6.18
CA TYR A 16 -1.61 14.01 7.29
C TYR A 16 -1.04 14.65 8.56
N TRP A 17 0.09 15.34 8.44
CA TRP A 17 0.73 16.02 9.57
C TRP A 17 -0.12 17.14 10.14
N PHE A 18 -0.79 17.91 9.29
CA PHE A 18 -1.70 18.96 9.73
C PHE A 18 -2.92 18.39 10.46
N LEU A 19 -3.46 17.26 10.00
CA LEU A 19 -4.59 16.60 10.66
C LEU A 19 -4.17 15.93 11.96
N GLU A 20 -3.00 15.28 12.04
CA GLU A 20 -2.49 14.75 13.32
C GLU A 20 -2.16 15.87 14.31
N MET A 21 -1.58 16.98 13.86
CA MET A 21 -1.34 18.14 14.72
C MET A 21 -2.66 18.73 15.24
N LYS A 22 -3.70 18.81 14.39
CA LYS A 22 -5.03 19.27 14.78
C LYS A 22 -5.71 18.32 15.76
N ASP A 23 -5.59 17.02 15.54
CA ASP A 23 -6.14 15.99 16.44
C ASP A 23 -5.39 15.98 17.79
N TRP A 24 -4.07 16.17 17.78
CA TRP A 24 -3.24 16.33 18.98
C TRP A 24 -3.59 17.60 19.77
N ILE A 25 -3.79 18.75 19.11
CA ILE A 25 -4.28 19.97 19.76
C ILE A 25 -5.69 19.75 20.35
N GLY A 26 -6.56 19.02 19.65
CA GLY A 26 -7.89 18.66 20.14
C GLY A 26 -7.85 17.81 21.41
N GLU A 27 -6.93 16.85 21.50
CA GLU A 27 -6.67 16.06 22.70
C GLU A 27 -6.17 16.93 23.86
N LEU A 28 -5.25 17.85 23.58
CA LEU A 28 -4.70 18.79 24.56
C LEU A 28 -5.78 19.73 25.12
N MET A 29 -6.84 19.98 24.34
CA MET A 29 -8.00 20.80 24.69
C MET A 29 -9.19 19.97 25.23
N GLY A 30 -9.00 18.70 25.56
CA GLY A 30 -10.02 17.86 26.19
C GLY A 30 -11.19 17.44 25.27
N SER A 31 -11.03 17.58 23.95
CA SER A 31 -12.01 17.10 22.98
C SER A 31 -11.80 15.61 22.71
N PRO A 32 -12.76 14.71 22.97
CA PRO A 32 -12.62 13.30 22.62
C PRO A 32 -12.48 13.16 21.09
N ARG A 33 -11.63 12.23 20.64
CA ARG A 33 -11.46 11.89 19.21
C ARG A 33 -12.79 11.46 18.59
N GLN A 34 -13.56 12.41 18.05
CA GLN A 34 -14.64 12.08 17.12
C GLN A 34 -14.02 11.84 15.75
N TYR A 35 -13.76 10.56 15.43
CA TYR A 35 -13.39 10.18 14.08
C TYR A 35 -14.56 10.48 13.13
N ARG A 36 -14.47 11.60 12.41
CA ARG A 36 -15.25 11.79 11.19
C ARG A 36 -14.43 11.18 10.05
N PRO A 37 -14.91 10.10 9.43
CA PRO A 37 -14.26 9.58 8.25
C PRO A 37 -14.22 10.68 7.20
N MET A 38 -13.03 10.97 6.65
CA MET A 38 -12.98 11.81 5.45
C MET A 38 -13.63 11.03 4.32
N GLU A 39 -14.23 11.72 3.36
CA GLU A 39 -14.86 11.06 2.21
C GLU A 39 -13.87 10.19 1.43
N SER A 40 -12.57 10.54 1.46
CA SER A 40 -11.50 9.73 0.89
C SER A 40 -10.15 9.92 1.58
N TRP A 41 -9.24 8.97 1.39
CA TRP A 41 -7.83 9.08 1.80
C TRP A 41 -6.94 8.19 0.94
N SER A 42 -5.72 8.64 0.64
CA SER A 42 -4.77 7.93 -0.23
C SER A 42 -3.37 7.86 0.38
N TRP A 43 -2.82 6.64 0.40
CA TRP A 43 -1.45 6.32 0.80
C TRP A 43 -0.54 6.05 -0.39
N ILE A 44 -0.91 6.50 -1.59
CA ILE A 44 -0.09 6.27 -2.79
C ILE A 44 1.36 6.76 -2.63
N ASP A 45 1.59 7.81 -1.85
CA ASP A 45 2.91 8.40 -1.66
C ASP A 45 3.82 7.51 -0.79
N ILE A 46 3.26 6.69 0.10
CA ILE A 46 4.05 5.76 0.91
C ILE A 46 4.20 4.38 0.24
N MET A 47 3.62 4.18 -0.94
CA MET A 47 3.82 2.95 -1.70
C MET A 47 5.23 2.88 -2.28
N GLY A 48 5.91 1.77 -2.01
CA GLY A 48 7.19 1.41 -2.61
C GLY A 48 7.11 1.09 -4.10
N ARG A 49 8.24 0.73 -4.70
CA ARG A 49 8.26 0.32 -6.13
C ARG A 49 7.37 -0.92 -6.34
N PRO A 50 6.62 -1.01 -7.46
CA PRO A 50 5.85 -2.21 -7.76
C PRO A 50 6.70 -3.48 -7.79
N ILE A 51 6.20 -4.52 -7.14
CA ILE A 51 6.73 -5.88 -7.23
C ILE A 51 5.76 -6.68 -8.09
N GLY A 52 6.17 -7.01 -9.31
CA GLY A 52 5.39 -7.85 -10.21
C GLY A 52 5.32 -9.29 -9.72
N GLN A 53 4.21 -9.96 -9.97
CA GLN A 53 4.06 -11.39 -9.70
C GLN A 53 4.56 -12.22 -10.89
N ASN A 54 5.11 -13.39 -10.59
CA ASN A 54 5.14 -14.54 -11.47
C ASN A 54 3.87 -15.40 -11.30
N LYS A 55 3.66 -16.42 -12.14
CA LYS A 55 2.48 -17.30 -12.10
C LYS A 55 2.24 -17.84 -10.68
N GLY A 56 1.12 -17.45 -10.06
CA GLY A 56 0.69 -17.92 -8.75
C GLY A 56 1.32 -17.22 -7.55
N SER A 57 2.03 -16.09 -7.74
CA SER A 57 2.79 -15.42 -6.65
C SER A 57 2.22 -14.08 -6.18
N CYS A 58 0.98 -13.72 -6.53
CA CYS A 58 0.32 -12.48 -6.11
C CYS A 58 0.45 -12.21 -4.61
N VAL A 59 0.25 -13.24 -3.79
CA VAL A 59 0.35 -13.13 -2.34
C VAL A 59 1.73 -12.68 -1.89
N LEU A 60 2.79 -13.22 -2.49
CA LEU A 60 4.17 -12.89 -2.12
C LEU A 60 4.46 -11.43 -2.45
N SER A 61 4.12 -11.00 -3.67
CA SER A 61 4.26 -9.60 -4.11
C SER A 61 3.43 -8.65 -3.23
N ALA A 62 2.19 -9.00 -2.91
CA ALA A 62 1.32 -8.18 -2.07
C ALA A 62 1.85 -8.05 -0.63
N CYS A 63 2.33 -9.15 -0.04
CA CYS A 63 2.93 -9.14 1.29
C CYS A 63 4.18 -8.24 1.34
N LEU A 64 5.08 -8.37 0.36
CA LEU A 64 6.30 -7.55 0.30
C LEU A 64 5.99 -6.07 0.08
N MET A 65 5.15 -5.73 -0.90
CA MET A 65 4.77 -4.34 -1.15
C MET A 65 4.09 -3.70 0.06
N CYS A 66 3.19 -4.43 0.72
CA CYS A 66 2.51 -3.94 1.92
C CYS A 66 3.47 -3.79 3.09
N LEU A 67 4.43 -4.70 3.25
CA LEU A 67 5.44 -4.63 4.30
C LEU A 67 6.35 -3.41 4.14
N GLU A 68 6.86 -3.15 2.92
CA GLU A 68 7.67 -1.96 2.66
C GLU A 68 6.86 -0.69 2.95
N ALA A 69 5.62 -0.62 2.46
CA ALA A 69 4.73 0.51 2.69
C ALA A 69 4.48 0.77 4.18
N GLN A 70 4.31 -0.29 4.98
CA GLN A 70 4.13 -0.18 6.42
C GLN A 70 5.38 0.30 7.14
N HIS A 71 6.56 -0.20 6.78
CA HIS A 71 7.84 0.29 7.32
C HIS A 71 8.11 1.73 6.93
N ARG A 72 7.85 2.10 5.68
CA ARG A 72 7.95 3.48 5.20
C ARG A 72 7.04 4.41 6.00
N LEU A 73 5.77 4.05 6.16
CA LEU A 73 4.82 4.84 6.93
C LEU A 73 5.25 4.99 8.40
N ALA A 74 5.66 3.89 9.04
CA ALA A 74 6.09 3.90 10.44
C ALA A 74 7.37 4.75 10.65
N PHE A 75 8.31 4.65 9.73
CA PHE A 75 9.54 5.44 9.76
C PHE A 75 9.27 6.92 9.52
N GLU A 76 8.53 7.25 8.46
CA GLU A 76 8.24 8.63 8.10
C GLU A 76 7.37 9.32 9.16
N ARG A 77 6.50 8.61 9.88
CA ARG A 77 5.80 9.14 11.07
C ARG A 77 6.73 9.57 12.20
N ARG A 78 7.90 8.96 12.33
CA ARG A 78 8.86 9.28 13.39
C ARG A 78 9.90 10.30 12.94
N HIS A 79 10.33 10.21 11.69
CA HIS A 79 11.50 10.94 11.18
C HIS A 79 11.15 12.00 10.13
N GLY A 80 9.87 12.11 9.74
CA GLY A 80 9.37 13.04 8.75
C GLY A 80 9.18 12.40 7.37
N SER A 81 8.27 12.98 6.57
CA SER A 81 8.00 12.51 5.21
C SER A 81 9.26 12.49 4.34
N ASP A 82 9.32 11.52 3.42
CA ASP A 82 10.41 11.39 2.44
C ASP A 82 11.78 11.05 3.02
N THR A 83 11.81 10.38 4.17
CA THR A 83 13.07 10.06 4.86
C THR A 83 13.40 8.56 4.86
N PHE A 84 12.43 7.69 4.55
CA PHE A 84 12.65 6.24 4.57
C PHE A 84 13.61 5.80 3.46
N PRO A 85 14.75 5.14 3.78
CA PRO A 85 15.82 4.98 2.81
C PRO A 85 15.94 3.61 2.15
N TYR A 86 15.02 2.69 2.47
CA TYR A 86 15.08 1.31 1.98
C TYR A 86 14.04 1.06 0.89
N ALA A 87 14.34 0.07 0.05
CA ALA A 87 13.40 -0.51 -0.90
C ALA A 87 13.57 -2.04 -0.90
N ILE A 88 12.45 -2.76 -0.99
CA ILE A 88 12.49 -4.22 -1.19
C ILE A 88 12.76 -4.48 -2.68
N PRO A 89 13.89 -5.12 -3.03
CA PRO A 89 14.24 -5.41 -4.41
C PRO A 89 13.39 -6.58 -4.94
N ARG A 90 13.35 -6.76 -6.27
CA ARG A 90 12.53 -7.80 -6.92
C ARG A 90 13.04 -9.20 -6.60
N GLU A 91 14.34 -9.31 -6.39
CA GLU A 91 15.11 -10.49 -6.01
C GLU A 91 14.56 -11.09 -4.72
N THR A 92 14.17 -10.27 -3.75
CA THR A 92 13.56 -10.72 -2.50
C THR A 92 12.23 -11.46 -2.72
N ALA A 93 11.48 -11.16 -3.80
CA ALA A 93 10.29 -11.92 -4.15
C ALA A 93 10.61 -13.32 -4.68
N ALA A 94 11.72 -13.48 -5.41
CA ALA A 94 12.20 -14.78 -5.87
C ALA A 94 12.70 -15.63 -4.68
N ASP A 95 13.47 -15.04 -3.77
CA ASP A 95 13.95 -15.71 -2.56
C ASP A 95 12.79 -16.15 -1.64
N LEU A 96 11.78 -15.28 -1.49
CA LEU A 96 10.57 -15.62 -0.74
C LEU A 96 9.80 -16.77 -1.39
N LEU A 97 9.75 -16.83 -2.72
CA LEU A 97 9.10 -17.93 -3.44
C LEU A 97 9.79 -19.27 -3.15
N GLU A 98 11.13 -19.31 -3.22
CA GLU A 98 11.88 -20.53 -2.90
C GLU A 98 11.73 -20.92 -1.42
N THR A 99 11.73 -19.95 -0.52
CA THR A 99 11.48 -20.19 0.91
C THR A 99 10.07 -20.75 1.15
N CYS A 100 9.04 -20.18 0.52
CA CYS A 100 7.66 -20.66 0.64
C CYS A 100 7.44 -22.04 0.00
N LYS A 101 8.14 -22.36 -1.10
CA LYS A 101 8.15 -23.71 -1.69
C LYS A 101 8.72 -24.74 -0.72
N LYS A 102 9.91 -24.45 -0.14
CA LYS A 102 10.55 -25.33 0.84
C LYS A 102 9.69 -25.53 2.09
N ALA A 103 8.96 -24.51 2.51
CA ALA A 103 8.03 -24.57 3.63
C ALA A 103 6.67 -25.25 3.31
N GLY A 104 6.43 -25.68 2.07
CA GLY A 104 5.14 -26.27 1.65
C GLY A 104 3.95 -25.30 1.66
N VAL A 105 4.21 -23.99 1.75
CA VAL A 105 3.18 -22.94 1.82
C VAL A 105 2.70 -22.51 0.44
N TRP A 106 3.53 -22.73 -0.59
CA TRP A 106 3.23 -22.33 -1.96
C TRP A 106 3.26 -23.52 -2.91
N THR A 107 2.27 -23.61 -3.80
CA THR A 107 2.29 -24.52 -4.95
C THR A 107 1.97 -23.78 -6.25
N ARG A 108 2.45 -24.33 -7.38
CA ARG A 108 2.19 -23.74 -8.71
C ARG A 108 0.71 -23.73 -9.08
N LYS A 109 -0.06 -24.70 -8.58
CA LYS A 109 -1.48 -24.87 -8.90
C LYS A 109 -2.37 -23.95 -8.06
N GLU A 110 -2.06 -23.81 -6.78
CA GLU A 110 -2.96 -23.17 -5.82
C GLU A 110 -2.48 -21.77 -5.39
N GLY A 111 -1.20 -21.47 -5.59
CA GLY A 111 -0.58 -20.27 -5.04
C GLY A 111 -0.29 -20.46 -3.55
N ALA A 112 -0.54 -19.43 -2.75
CA ALA A 112 -0.34 -19.45 -1.31
C ALA A 112 -1.45 -18.70 -0.57
N ASN A 113 -1.50 -18.88 0.76
CA ASN A 113 -2.35 -18.11 1.65
C ASN A 113 -1.58 -16.93 2.27
N VAL A 114 -2.21 -15.74 2.36
CA VAL A 114 -1.59 -14.53 2.92
C VAL A 114 -1.01 -14.77 4.32
N GLY A 115 -1.81 -15.32 5.24
CA GLY A 115 -1.36 -15.57 6.62
C GLY A 115 -0.17 -16.53 6.69
N LYS A 116 -0.17 -17.59 5.86
CA LYS A 116 0.96 -18.54 5.80
C LYS A 116 2.24 -17.93 5.23
N VAL A 117 2.13 -17.04 4.25
CA VAL A 117 3.29 -16.29 3.74
C VAL A 117 3.83 -15.34 4.81
N LEU A 118 2.95 -14.62 5.53
CA LEU A 118 3.37 -13.74 6.63
C LEU A 118 4.03 -14.53 7.78
N GLU A 119 3.53 -15.71 8.14
CA GLU A 119 4.18 -16.62 9.10
C GLU A 119 5.60 -17.00 8.65
N VAL A 120 5.79 -17.35 7.37
CA VAL A 120 7.11 -17.69 6.82
C VAL A 120 8.04 -16.47 6.86
N MET A 121 7.57 -15.29 6.45
CA MET A 121 8.35 -14.06 6.50
C MET A 121 8.77 -13.73 7.94
N GLN A 122 7.84 -13.82 8.89
CA GLN A 122 8.11 -13.56 10.30
C GLN A 122 9.15 -14.54 10.89
N ARG A 123 9.02 -15.85 10.61
CA ARG A 123 10.00 -16.87 11.04
C ARG A 123 11.40 -16.67 10.46
N ASN A 124 11.51 -16.07 9.26
CA ASN A 124 12.80 -15.80 8.61
C ASN A 124 13.38 -14.41 8.95
N GLY A 125 12.78 -13.72 9.91
CA GLY A 125 13.23 -12.41 10.38
C GLY A 125 12.85 -11.25 9.45
N GLY A 126 11.84 -11.42 8.59
CA GLY A 126 11.32 -10.36 7.71
C GLY A 126 11.75 -10.50 6.24
N ALA A 127 11.73 -9.37 5.53
CA ALA A 127 12.13 -9.26 4.14
C ALA A 127 13.42 -8.44 4.01
N VAL A 128 14.35 -8.88 3.16
CA VAL A 128 15.56 -8.12 2.85
C VAL A 128 15.17 -6.84 2.11
N ALA A 129 15.72 -5.70 2.53
CA ALA A 129 15.56 -4.43 1.86
C ALA A 129 16.94 -3.77 1.66
N TRP A 130 17.13 -3.19 0.49
CA TRP A 130 18.37 -2.55 0.10
C TRP A 130 18.31 -1.07 0.40
N HIS A 131 19.38 -0.53 0.96
CA HIS A 131 19.51 0.91 1.12
C HIS A 131 19.68 1.54 -0.27
N GLU A 132 18.91 2.56 -0.59
CA GLU A 132 18.90 3.12 -1.95
C GLU A 132 20.22 3.80 -2.34
N GLU A 133 21.04 4.21 -1.36
CA GLU A 133 22.36 4.80 -1.56
C GLU A 133 23.51 3.77 -1.42
N GLY A 134 23.21 2.47 -1.40
CA GLY A 134 24.25 1.41 -1.36
C GLY A 134 24.90 1.16 0.00
N LEU A 135 24.29 1.65 1.08
CA LEU A 135 24.67 1.28 2.46
C LEU A 135 24.18 -0.13 2.81
N GLU A 136 24.44 -0.56 4.05
CA GLU A 136 24.06 -1.89 4.54
C GLU A 136 22.57 -2.19 4.34
N HIS A 137 22.32 -3.41 3.86
CA HIS A 137 20.97 -3.95 3.74
C HIS A 137 20.39 -4.21 5.12
N CYS A 138 19.08 -4.05 5.26
CA CYS A 138 18.38 -4.41 6.49
C CYS A 138 17.31 -5.49 6.24
N LYS A 139 16.77 -6.05 7.33
CA LYS A 139 15.58 -6.88 7.29
C LYS A 139 14.38 -6.12 7.85
N LEU A 140 13.39 -5.88 7.00
CA LEU A 140 12.11 -5.31 7.40
C LEU A 140 11.27 -6.38 8.10
N GLN A 141 11.13 -6.25 9.42
CA GLN A 141 10.50 -7.26 10.27
C GLN A 141 8.98 -7.10 10.36
N ILE A 142 8.26 -8.21 10.57
CA ILE A 142 6.84 -8.23 10.90
C ILE A 142 6.71 -8.39 12.42
N LYS A 143 6.08 -7.43 13.09
CA LYS A 143 5.77 -7.54 14.52
C LYS A 143 4.58 -8.47 14.73
N SER A 144 3.49 -8.19 14.01
CA SER A 144 2.27 -8.97 14.02
C SER A 144 1.44 -8.67 12.77
N TRP A 145 0.34 -9.40 12.59
CA TRP A 145 -0.63 -9.12 11.54
C TRP A 145 -2.03 -9.53 11.99
N GLU A 146 -3.04 -8.90 11.42
CA GLU A 146 -4.44 -9.15 11.74
C GLU A 146 -5.24 -9.41 10.47
N ARG A 147 -6.06 -10.46 10.46
CA ARG A 147 -7.00 -10.74 9.38
C ARG A 147 -8.37 -10.14 9.69
N LEU A 148 -8.88 -9.35 8.75
CA LEU A 148 -10.13 -8.61 8.86
C LEU A 148 -11.13 -9.16 7.82
N PRO A 149 -12.00 -10.13 8.16
CA PRO A 149 -12.82 -10.82 7.17
C PRO A 149 -13.88 -9.94 6.52
N SER A 150 -14.52 -9.04 7.26
CA SER A 150 -15.56 -8.14 6.69
C SER A 150 -15.73 -6.88 7.54
N PRO A 151 -14.73 -5.98 7.56
CA PRO A 151 -14.89 -4.71 8.24
C PRO A 151 -16.04 -3.91 7.60
N SER A 152 -16.78 -3.14 8.41
CA SER A 152 -17.68 -2.11 7.87
C SER A 152 -16.87 -1.07 7.10
N SER A 153 -17.50 -0.32 6.21
CA SER A 153 -16.80 0.65 5.36
C SER A 153 -16.17 1.77 6.21
N SER A 154 -16.86 2.24 7.25
CA SER A 154 -16.32 3.18 8.23
C SER A 154 -15.12 2.61 9.01
N SER A 155 -15.19 1.35 9.44
CA SER A 155 -14.09 0.70 10.14
C SER A 155 -12.88 0.50 9.22
N LEU A 156 -13.10 0.10 7.97
CA LEU A 156 -12.03 -0.05 6.99
C LEU A 156 -11.39 1.30 6.65
N ALA A 157 -12.20 2.35 6.43
CA ALA A 157 -11.72 3.70 6.21
C ALA A 157 -10.87 4.21 7.39
N ARG A 158 -11.32 3.94 8.63
CA ARG A 158 -10.56 4.25 9.83
C ARG A 158 -9.22 3.51 9.84
N ILE A 159 -9.22 2.19 9.67
CA ILE A 159 -8.01 1.36 9.66
C ILE A 159 -7.06 1.85 8.57
N MET A 160 -7.52 2.01 7.33
CA MET A 160 -6.69 2.50 6.24
C MET A 160 -6.09 3.86 6.59
N ARG A 161 -6.87 4.79 7.12
CA ARG A 161 -6.37 6.12 7.50
C ARG A 161 -5.37 6.10 8.66
N THR A 162 -5.64 5.35 9.72
CA THR A 162 -4.82 5.39 10.94
C THR A 162 -3.66 4.42 10.91
N GLU A 163 -3.75 3.35 10.13
CA GLU A 163 -2.82 2.22 10.16
C GLU A 163 -2.12 1.99 8.81
N GLY A 164 -2.54 2.67 7.74
CA GLY A 164 -1.87 2.59 6.44
C GLY A 164 -2.49 1.59 5.47
N PRO A 165 -1.76 1.27 4.38
CA PRO A 165 -2.17 0.26 3.41
C PRO A 165 -2.26 -1.13 3.99
N LEU A 166 -3.09 -1.96 3.38
CA LEU A 166 -3.39 -3.31 3.83
C LEU A 166 -3.56 -4.25 2.65
N ILE A 167 -3.38 -5.55 2.87
CA ILE A 167 -3.54 -6.54 1.82
C ILE A 167 -5.03 -6.83 1.64
N GLY A 168 -5.54 -6.71 0.42
CA GLY A 168 -6.88 -7.14 0.05
C GLY A 168 -6.84 -8.50 -0.66
N SER A 169 -7.71 -9.42 -0.26
CA SER A 169 -7.90 -10.72 -0.92
C SER A 169 -9.29 -10.79 -1.56
N LEU A 170 -9.34 -11.12 -2.85
CA LEU A 170 -10.58 -11.21 -3.62
C LEU A 170 -10.56 -12.39 -4.59
N ASP A 171 -11.67 -12.62 -5.28
CA ASP A 171 -11.73 -13.51 -6.44
C ASP A 171 -11.83 -12.69 -7.74
N VAL A 172 -11.01 -13.05 -8.72
CA VAL A 172 -10.95 -12.39 -10.02
C VAL A 172 -11.39 -13.33 -11.14
N VAL A 173 -12.27 -12.86 -12.02
CA VAL A 173 -12.51 -13.49 -13.32
C VAL A 173 -11.58 -12.84 -14.32
N ARG A 174 -10.51 -13.53 -14.74
CA ARG A 174 -9.42 -12.91 -15.54
C ARG A 174 -9.89 -12.18 -16.79
N ALA A 175 -10.82 -12.77 -17.54
CA ALA A 175 -11.34 -12.19 -18.78
C ALA A 175 -12.09 -10.88 -18.54
N ASP A 176 -12.76 -10.76 -17.40
CA ASP A 176 -13.35 -9.51 -16.96
C ASP A 176 -12.25 -8.61 -16.40
N TYR A 177 -11.60 -9.01 -15.30
CA TYR A 177 -10.65 -8.20 -14.53
C TYR A 177 -9.54 -7.54 -15.38
N TYR A 178 -9.00 -8.23 -16.40
CA TYR A 178 -7.96 -7.71 -17.29
C TYR A 178 -8.47 -7.16 -18.63
N ALA A 179 -9.79 -7.02 -18.81
CA ALA A 179 -10.37 -6.48 -20.03
C ALA A 179 -9.84 -5.07 -20.36
N PRO A 180 -9.76 -4.70 -21.65
CA PRO A 180 -9.46 -3.33 -22.07
C PRO A 180 -10.37 -2.30 -21.40
N GLY A 181 -9.86 -1.09 -21.15
CA GLY A 181 -10.60 -0.04 -20.45
C GLY A 181 -10.67 -0.22 -18.93
N TRP A 182 -9.87 -1.12 -18.35
CA TRP A 182 -9.86 -1.34 -16.92
C TRP A 182 -9.48 -0.10 -16.09
N GLN A 183 -8.80 0.86 -16.68
CA GLN A 183 -8.32 2.08 -16.03
C GLN A 183 -9.46 3.01 -15.57
N THR A 184 -10.62 2.94 -16.23
CA THR A 184 -11.76 3.84 -16.02
C THR A 184 -12.95 3.17 -15.35
N ARG A 185 -12.84 1.88 -15.00
CA ARG A 185 -13.95 1.09 -14.44
C ARG A 185 -13.69 0.64 -13.01
N VAL A 186 -14.77 0.42 -12.28
CA VAL A 186 -14.74 -0.22 -10.97
C VAL A 186 -14.94 -1.73 -11.16
N TYR A 187 -14.00 -2.53 -10.65
CA TYR A 187 -14.21 -3.98 -10.61
C TYR A 187 -15.12 -4.36 -9.44
N THR A 188 -16.19 -5.11 -9.71
CA THR A 188 -17.25 -5.43 -8.73
C THR A 188 -17.15 -6.83 -8.12
N GLY A 189 -16.14 -7.62 -8.49
CA GLY A 189 -15.87 -8.92 -7.87
C GLY A 189 -16.16 -10.12 -8.77
N GLY A 190 -15.51 -11.23 -8.42
CA GLY A 190 -15.58 -12.51 -9.15
C GLY A 190 -16.17 -13.65 -8.33
N SER A 191 -16.43 -13.45 -7.04
CA SER A 191 -16.90 -14.53 -6.16
C SER A 191 -18.21 -15.12 -6.66
N GLY A 192 -18.33 -16.45 -6.63
CA GLY A 192 -19.46 -17.20 -7.17
C GLY A 192 -19.49 -17.32 -8.70
N LYS A 193 -18.60 -16.64 -9.45
CA LYS A 193 -18.55 -16.73 -10.91
C LYS A 193 -17.70 -17.92 -11.38
N LYS A 194 -18.07 -18.50 -12.53
CA LYS A 194 -17.27 -19.54 -13.20
C LYS A 194 -15.87 -19.00 -13.53
N LYS A 195 -14.83 -19.82 -13.32
CA LYS A 195 -13.41 -19.48 -13.56
C LYS A 195 -12.85 -18.37 -12.65
N ALA A 196 -13.52 -18.03 -11.56
CA ALA A 196 -12.98 -17.12 -10.57
C ALA A 196 -11.73 -17.74 -9.91
N VAL A 197 -10.68 -16.94 -9.73
CA VAL A 197 -9.43 -17.36 -9.08
C VAL A 197 -9.06 -16.38 -7.98
N GLY A 198 -8.46 -16.87 -6.91
CA GLY A 198 -8.00 -16.02 -5.82
C GLY A 198 -6.91 -15.04 -6.29
N HIS A 199 -6.99 -13.80 -5.81
CA HIS A 199 -5.98 -12.77 -6.05
C HIS A 199 -5.74 -11.95 -4.78
N ALA A 200 -4.50 -11.49 -4.60
CA ALA A 200 -4.09 -10.66 -3.47
C ALA A 200 -3.31 -9.44 -3.98
N LEU A 201 -3.58 -8.28 -3.38
CA LEU A 201 -3.10 -6.98 -3.82
C LEU A 201 -3.08 -5.99 -2.64
N VAL A 202 -2.48 -4.82 -2.82
CA VAL A 202 -2.36 -3.82 -1.74
C VAL A 202 -3.41 -2.74 -1.91
N CYS A 203 -4.25 -2.56 -0.90
CA CYS A 203 -5.26 -1.51 -0.81
C CYS A 203 -4.61 -0.26 -0.20
N MET A 204 -4.60 0.85 -0.92
CA MET A 204 -3.87 2.07 -0.51
C MET A 204 -4.74 3.33 -0.45
N GLU A 205 -5.91 3.34 -1.08
CA GLU A 205 -6.82 4.48 -1.03
C GLU A 205 -8.26 3.99 -0.86
N TYR A 206 -9.06 4.76 -0.12
CA TYR A 206 -10.49 4.53 0.02
C TYR A 206 -11.28 5.75 -0.42
N ARG A 207 -12.50 5.50 -0.92
CA ARG A 207 -13.58 6.48 -1.02
C ARG A 207 -14.81 5.88 -0.35
N LEU A 208 -15.33 6.56 0.67
CA LEU A 208 -16.52 6.10 1.37
C LEU A 208 -17.75 6.26 0.51
N ASP A 209 -17.84 7.37 -0.23
CA ASP A 209 -18.83 7.51 -1.28
C ASP A 209 -18.54 6.50 -2.40
N GLY A 210 -19.52 5.63 -2.65
CA GLY A 210 -19.40 4.47 -3.53
C GLY A 210 -18.66 3.25 -2.96
N GLU A 211 -18.19 3.28 -1.71
CA GLU A 211 -17.45 2.18 -1.05
C GLU A 211 -16.31 1.61 -1.91
N LEU A 212 -15.48 2.49 -2.46
CA LEU A 212 -14.43 2.12 -3.42
C LEU A 212 -13.08 2.02 -2.74
N ILE A 213 -12.29 1.04 -3.17
CA ILE A 213 -10.92 0.82 -2.73
C ILE A 213 -10.01 0.90 -3.94
N ARG A 214 -9.01 1.78 -3.88
CA ARG A 214 -7.94 1.83 -4.86
C ARG A 214 -6.81 0.92 -4.44
N VAL A 215 -6.33 0.15 -5.39
CA VAL A 215 -5.34 -0.88 -5.14
C VAL A 215 -4.13 -0.74 -6.04
N VAL A 216 -2.96 -1.12 -5.53
CA VAL A 216 -1.79 -1.45 -6.34
C VAL A 216 -1.81 -2.94 -6.61
N ASP A 217 -2.04 -3.30 -7.87
CA ASP A 217 -2.04 -4.68 -8.34
C ASP A 217 -0.61 -5.12 -8.71
N ASN A 218 -0.33 -6.42 -8.65
CA ASN A 218 0.97 -7.01 -8.97
C ASN A 218 0.97 -7.81 -10.27
N HIS A 219 -0.12 -7.82 -11.05
CA HIS A 219 -0.17 -8.61 -12.28
C HIS A 219 0.82 -8.18 -13.38
N ASN A 220 1.40 -6.99 -13.29
CA ASN A 220 2.51 -6.57 -14.15
C ASN A 220 3.53 -5.72 -13.36
N TRP A 221 4.73 -5.55 -13.94
CA TRP A 221 5.87 -4.87 -13.32
C TRP A 221 5.71 -3.35 -13.14
N GLN A 222 4.63 -2.78 -13.68
CA GLN A 222 4.26 -1.37 -13.53
C GLN A 222 3.22 -1.17 -12.41
N GLY A 223 2.85 -2.19 -11.63
CA GLY A 223 1.98 -1.98 -10.46
C GLY A 223 0.66 -1.27 -10.76
N PRO A 224 -0.15 -1.78 -11.69
CA PRO A 224 -1.30 -1.05 -12.20
C PRO A 224 -2.29 -0.75 -11.09
N VAL A 225 -2.78 0.49 -11.08
CA VAL A 225 -3.65 1.00 -10.02
C VAL A 225 -5.10 0.92 -10.46
N ARG A 226 -5.95 0.29 -9.64
CA ARG A 226 -7.34 -0.04 -10.02
C ARG A 226 -8.31 0.38 -8.94
N TRP A 227 -9.51 0.76 -9.36
CA TRP A 227 -10.65 0.90 -8.46
C TRP A 227 -11.42 -0.42 -8.37
N ILE A 228 -11.68 -0.85 -7.14
CA ILE A 228 -12.40 -2.08 -6.84
C ILE A 228 -13.47 -1.76 -5.80
N SER A 229 -14.67 -2.29 -5.99
CA SER A 229 -15.73 -2.23 -4.98
C SER A 229 -15.28 -2.93 -3.70
N LYS A 230 -15.51 -2.32 -2.53
CA LYS A 230 -15.23 -2.96 -1.23
C LYS A 230 -15.90 -4.32 -1.08
N THR A 231 -17.09 -4.49 -1.68
CA THR A 231 -17.83 -5.77 -1.65
C THR A 231 -17.18 -6.89 -2.47
N ALA A 232 -16.23 -6.58 -3.35
CA ALA A 232 -15.49 -7.59 -4.10
C ALA A 232 -14.46 -8.35 -3.25
N PHE A 233 -14.10 -7.81 -2.09
CA PHE A 233 -13.08 -8.38 -1.21
C PHE A 233 -13.68 -9.39 -0.24
N ARG A 234 -12.99 -10.53 -0.10
CA ARG A 234 -13.32 -11.58 0.87
C ARG A 234 -12.76 -11.33 2.25
N SER A 235 -11.62 -10.66 2.31
CA SER A 235 -10.96 -10.29 3.56
C SER A 235 -9.84 -9.30 3.29
N PHE A 236 -9.46 -8.61 4.34
CA PHE A 236 -8.28 -7.77 4.39
C PHE A 236 -7.27 -8.31 5.39
N THR A 237 -6.01 -7.90 5.29
CA THR A 237 -4.95 -8.25 6.24
C THR A 237 -4.06 -7.04 6.50
N GLN A 238 -4.00 -6.62 7.75
CA GLN A 238 -3.21 -5.50 8.22
C GLN A 238 -1.88 -6.03 8.78
N ILE A 239 -0.76 -5.53 8.25
CA ILE A 239 0.57 -5.82 8.80
C ILE A 239 0.91 -4.76 9.85
N LYS A 240 1.52 -5.18 10.96
CA LYS A 240 2.05 -4.30 12.01
C LYS A 240 3.56 -4.45 12.07
N VAL A 241 4.24 -3.31 12.17
CA VAL A 241 5.70 -3.20 12.19
C VAL A 241 6.14 -2.30 13.33
N GLU A 242 7.40 -2.44 13.75
CA GLU A 242 8.06 -1.45 14.59
C GLU A 242 8.78 -0.42 13.71
N PRO A 243 8.72 0.88 14.02
CA PRO A 243 9.50 1.88 13.31
C PRO A 243 11.00 1.59 13.42
N LEU A 244 11.72 1.64 12.29
CA LEU A 244 13.17 1.57 12.32
C LEU A 244 13.75 2.81 13.02
N ASP A 245 14.85 2.62 13.75
CA ASP A 245 15.57 3.72 14.39
C ASP A 245 16.63 4.29 13.45
N ALA A 246 16.45 5.54 13.03
CA ALA A 246 17.37 6.22 12.12
C ALA A 246 18.78 6.34 12.71
N GLY A 247 18.90 6.60 14.01
CA GLY A 247 20.18 6.74 14.70
C GLY A 247 20.94 5.43 14.75
N ALA A 248 20.24 4.32 15.06
CA ALA A 248 20.83 2.99 15.06
C ALA A 248 21.31 2.53 13.67
N LEU A 249 20.69 3.05 12.61
CA LEU A 249 21.00 2.73 11.22
C LEU A 249 21.96 3.74 10.57
N GLY A 250 22.47 4.73 11.31
CA GLY A 250 23.34 5.78 10.77
C GLY A 250 22.69 6.63 9.67
N ILE A 251 21.36 6.70 9.64
CA ILE A 251 20.59 7.42 8.63
C ILE A 251 20.56 8.89 9.03
N GLU A 252 21.26 9.74 8.27
CA GLU A 252 21.10 11.19 8.42
C GLU A 252 19.73 11.63 7.91
N VAL A 253 18.93 12.22 8.81
CA VAL A 253 17.63 12.81 8.50
C VAL A 253 17.81 14.33 8.39
N SER A 254 18.19 14.80 7.20
CA SER A 254 18.44 16.22 6.96
C SER A 254 17.47 16.84 5.95
N TRP A 255 17.27 18.15 6.05
CA TRP A 255 16.41 18.91 5.14
C TRP A 255 16.87 18.80 3.68
N ARG A 256 18.18 18.66 3.44
CA ARG A 256 18.75 18.44 2.10
C ARG A 256 18.31 17.11 1.53
N ARG A 257 18.36 16.05 2.33
CA ARG A 257 17.93 14.71 1.93
C ARG A 257 16.43 14.69 1.64
N ARG A 258 15.64 15.36 2.48
CA ARG A 258 14.20 15.56 2.27
C ARG A 258 13.90 16.28 0.95
N LEU A 259 14.63 17.35 0.63
CA LEU A 259 14.47 18.10 -0.61
C LEU A 259 14.86 17.25 -1.84
N LEU A 260 15.99 16.54 -1.79
CA LEU A 260 16.43 15.66 -2.89
C LEU A 260 15.42 14.53 -3.14
N ARG A 261 14.86 13.93 -2.09
CA ARG A 261 13.82 12.91 -2.21
C ARG A 261 12.50 13.46 -2.75
N MET A 262 12.10 14.64 -2.31
CA MET A 262 10.90 15.33 -2.81
C MET A 262 11.03 15.63 -4.31
N LEU A 263 12.18 16.14 -4.75
CA LEU A 263 12.48 16.37 -6.16
C LEU A 263 12.54 15.05 -6.96
N TRP A 264 13.17 14.01 -6.40
CA TRP A 264 13.15 12.67 -7.00
C TRP A 264 11.72 12.14 -7.15
N ARG A 265 10.86 12.34 -6.13
CA ARG A 265 9.43 11.98 -6.14
C ARG A 265 8.66 12.64 -7.27
N GLU A 266 8.90 13.91 -7.56
CA GLU A 266 8.26 14.58 -8.71
C GLU A 266 8.64 13.95 -10.07
N GLU A 267 9.71 13.15 -10.11
CA GLU A 267 10.08 12.37 -11.28
C GLU A 267 9.76 10.86 -11.16
N THR A 268 9.33 10.39 -9.98
CA THR A 268 9.09 8.96 -9.71
C THR A 268 7.94 8.36 -10.52
N PHE A 269 8.01 7.03 -10.64
CA PHE A 269 6.97 6.18 -11.20
C PHE A 269 5.56 6.51 -10.67
N TRP A 270 5.40 6.69 -9.35
CA TRP A 270 4.08 6.90 -8.75
C TRP A 270 3.52 8.29 -8.97
N TRP A 271 4.36 9.33 -9.02
CA TRP A 271 3.89 10.67 -9.38
C TRP A 271 3.39 10.71 -10.83
N ARG A 272 4.12 10.08 -11.77
CA ARG A 272 3.69 9.93 -13.17
C ARG A 272 2.40 9.12 -13.28
N GLN A 273 2.29 8.01 -12.55
CA GLN A 273 1.05 7.22 -12.47
C GLN A 273 -0.11 8.04 -11.91
N ARG A 274 0.07 8.74 -10.79
CA ARG A 274 -0.97 9.55 -10.13
C ARG A 274 -1.53 10.61 -11.08
N ARG A 275 -0.66 11.38 -11.76
CA ARG A 275 -1.11 12.39 -12.74
C ARG A 275 -1.84 11.76 -13.92
N THR A 276 -1.32 10.65 -14.45
CA THR A 276 -1.93 9.96 -15.59
C THR A 276 -3.31 9.42 -15.23
N LEU A 277 -3.41 8.73 -14.09
CA LEU A 277 -4.65 8.09 -13.65
C LEU A 277 -5.69 9.11 -13.21
N ASN A 278 -5.31 10.21 -12.54
CA ASN A 278 -6.25 11.26 -12.18
C ASN A 278 -6.82 11.96 -13.42
N LYS A 279 -5.99 12.23 -14.44
CA LYS A 279 -6.45 12.76 -15.73
C LYS A 279 -7.43 11.81 -16.42
N VAL A 280 -7.13 10.51 -16.42
CA VAL A 280 -8.01 9.48 -17.02
C VAL A 280 -9.32 9.38 -16.25
N TRP A 281 -9.28 9.33 -14.91
CA TRP A 281 -10.49 9.21 -14.09
C TRP A 281 -11.42 10.41 -14.25
N ASN A 282 -10.92 11.63 -14.08
CA ASN A 282 -11.72 12.87 -14.15
C ASN A 282 -12.27 13.16 -15.55
N LYS A 283 -11.78 12.49 -16.60
CA LYS A 283 -12.36 12.60 -17.95
C LYS A 283 -13.62 11.76 -18.12
N HIS A 284 -13.79 10.74 -17.28
CA HIS A 284 -14.81 9.71 -17.44
C HIS A 284 -15.83 9.64 -16.28
N HIS A 285 -15.58 10.36 -15.19
CA HIS A 285 -16.41 10.49 -13.99
C HIS A 285 -16.29 11.89 -13.43
#